data_AF-A0A5B7GS60-F1
#
_entry.id   AF-A0A5B7GS60-F1
#
_cell.length_a   1.000
_cell.length_b   1.000
_cell.length_c   1.000
_cell.angle_alpha   90.00
_cell.angle_beta   90.00
_cell.angle_gamma   90.00
#
_symmetry.space_group_name_H-M   'P 1'
#
loop_
_entity.id
_entity.type
_entity.pdbx_description
1 polymer ?
#
loop_
_entity_poly.entity_id
_entity_poly.type
_entity_poly.pdbx_seq_one_letter_code
_entity_poly.pdbx_strand_id
1 'polypeptide(L)'
;MFFQGEQVYKSVFIIFFQGDHLKMRVKKICEGFRATMYPCPEAPADRREMAMGVKTRLDDLNTVLSQTQDHRHRVLVSAARNIRAWMMKVWKIKSIYHTLNMFNLDVIQNGLIAECWIPVANLEDVQLALRRGTEKSGSLPAILNRLSTQEAPPTFHRTNKFTKAFQALIDSYGVATYREINPGLYFCMMYLN
;
A
#
# COMPACT_ATOMS: atom_id res chain seq x y z
N MET A 1 10.11 -12.60 28.63
CA MET A 1 9.71 -12.76 27.22
C MET A 1 8.49 -13.65 27.18
N PHE A 2 7.31 -13.06 26.98
CA PHE A 2 6.11 -13.83 26.66
C PHE A 2 6.21 -14.24 25.19
N PHE A 3 6.26 -15.55 24.93
CA PHE A 3 5.97 -16.09 23.61
C PHE A 3 4.47 -15.94 23.37
N GLN A 4 4.04 -14.76 22.94
CA GLN A 4 2.68 -14.52 22.46
C GLN A 4 2.54 -15.15 21.07
N GLY A 5 2.16 -16.43 21.02
CA GLY A 5 1.80 -17.09 19.76
C GLY A 5 2.20 -18.56 19.64
N GLU A 6 3.05 -19.10 20.50
CA GLU A 6 3.43 -20.51 20.44
C GLU A 6 2.47 -21.40 21.24
N GLN A 7 2.09 -22.54 20.67
CA GLN A 7 1.34 -23.56 21.39
C GLN A 7 2.25 -24.22 22.42
N VAL A 8 1.95 -23.99 23.69
CA VAL A 8 2.69 -24.57 24.81
C VAL A 8 1.80 -25.56 25.55
N TYR A 9 2.27 -26.80 25.71
CA TYR A 9 1.61 -27.78 26.58
C TYR A 9 1.74 -27.34 28.03
N LYS A 10 0.60 -27.18 28.71
CA LYS A 10 0.54 -26.84 30.14
C LYS A 10 0.05 -28.03 30.94
N SER A 11 0.66 -28.26 32.09
CA SER A 11 0.23 -29.27 33.06
C SER A 11 -0.53 -28.63 34.21
N VAL A 12 -1.52 -29.33 34.74
CA VAL A 12 -2.32 -28.91 35.90
C VAL A 12 -1.96 -29.79 37.09
N PHE A 13 -1.76 -29.20 38.26
CA PHE A 13 -1.45 -29.91 39.50
C PHE A 13 -2.24 -29.31 40.68
N ILE A 14 -2.42 -30.10 41.74
CA ILE A 14 -3.09 -29.70 42.97
C ILE A 14 -2.11 -29.89 44.13
N ILE A 15 -2.03 -28.92 45.04
CA ILE A 15 -1.20 -28.98 46.23
C ILE A 15 -2.12 -28.94 47.46
N PHE A 16 -2.07 -29.99 48.28
CA PHE A 16 -2.72 -30.03 49.58
C PHE A 16 -1.73 -29.60 50.67
N PHE A 17 -2.17 -28.74 51.58
CA PHE A 17 -1.40 -28.31 52.74
C PHE A 17 -2.36 -27.97 53.88
N GLN A 18 -1.87 -28.01 55.12
CA GLN A 18 -2.62 -27.63 56.30
C GLN A 18 -1.93 -26.44 56.97
N GLY A 19 -2.69 -25.37 57.25
CA GLY A 19 -2.20 -24.14 57.89
C GLY A 19 -1.86 -22.99 56.93
N ASP A 20 -2.17 -21.76 57.35
CA ASP A 20 -2.06 -20.54 56.53
C ASP A 20 -0.61 -20.15 56.21
N HIS A 21 0.34 -20.48 57.08
CA HIS A 21 1.75 -20.19 56.87
C HIS A 21 2.34 -20.95 55.67
N LEU A 22 1.92 -22.21 55.46
CA LEU A 22 2.30 -23.00 54.29
C LEU A 22 1.63 -22.47 53.02
N LYS A 23 0.36 -22.07 53.09
CA LYS A 23 -0.38 -21.46 51.97
C LYS A 23 0.37 -20.27 51.36
N MET A 24 0.84 -19.35 52.21
CA MET A 24 1.60 -18.18 51.75
C MET A 24 2.93 -18.56 51.10
N ARG A 25 3.65 -19.56 51.64
CA ARG A 25 4.91 -20.04 51.04
C ARG A 25 4.67 -20.70 49.68
N VAL A 26 3.65 -21.56 49.56
CA VAL A 26 3.30 -22.24 48.30
C VAL A 26 2.91 -21.22 47.23
N LYS A 27 2.10 -20.21 47.56
CA LYS A 27 1.76 -19.13 46.61
C LYS A 27 2.99 -18.42 46.07
N LYS A 28 3.94 -18.06 46.94
CA LYS A 28 5.21 -17.42 46.52
C LYS A 28 6.04 -18.31 45.60
N ILE A 29 6.08 -19.62 45.86
CA ILE A 29 6.78 -20.58 44.99
C ILE A 29 6.08 -20.64 43.62
N CYS A 30 4.75 -20.79 43.58
CA CYS A 30 3.98 -20.80 42.33
C CYS A 30 4.17 -19.51 41.51
N GLU A 31 4.15 -18.34 42.17
CA GLU A 31 4.43 -17.05 41.54
C GLU A 31 5.86 -16.97 40.99
N GLY A 32 6.86 -17.47 41.74
CA GLY A 32 8.26 -17.55 41.31
C GLY A 32 8.46 -18.41 40.06
N PHE A 33 7.72 -19.52 39.95
CA PHE A 33 7.70 -20.37 38.75
C PHE A 33 6.72 -19.88 37.66
N ARG A 34 6.05 -18.73 37.86
CA ARG A 34 5.04 -18.17 36.94
C ARG A 34 3.86 -19.12 36.69
N ALA A 35 3.55 -19.98 37.64
CA ALA A 35 2.34 -20.80 37.61
C ALA A 35 1.10 -19.92 37.82
N THR A 36 0.08 -20.12 36.99
CA THR A 36 -1.19 -19.42 37.12
C THR A 36 -2.06 -20.13 38.14
N MET A 37 -2.38 -19.46 39.24
CA MET A 37 -3.23 -20.02 40.30
C MET A 37 -4.68 -19.59 40.09
N TYR A 38 -5.61 -20.54 40.13
CA TYR A 38 -7.06 -20.28 40.00
C TYR A 38 -7.76 -20.51 41.35
N PRO A 39 -8.72 -19.64 41.74
CA PRO A 39 -9.55 -19.91 42.90
C PRO A 39 -10.45 -21.12 42.63
N CYS A 40 -10.54 -22.05 43.58
CA CYS A 40 -11.36 -23.24 43.50
C CYS A 40 -12.19 -23.35 44.80
N PRO A 41 -13.53 -23.26 44.73
CA PRO A 41 -14.40 -23.45 45.88
C PRO A 41 -14.21 -24.83 46.53
N GLU A 42 -14.37 -24.91 47.84
CA GLU A 42 -14.22 -26.18 48.57
C GLU A 42 -15.46 -27.09 48.40
N ALA A 43 -16.65 -26.49 48.38
CA ALA A 43 -17.91 -27.21 48.22
C ALA A 43 -18.09 -27.75 46.79
N PRO A 44 -18.52 -29.01 46.61
CA PRO A 44 -18.81 -29.56 45.29
C PRO A 44 -19.90 -28.81 44.50
N ALA A 45 -20.90 -28.23 45.19
CA ALA A 45 -21.98 -27.48 44.55
C ALA A 45 -21.46 -26.17 43.92
N ASP A 46 -20.75 -25.36 44.71
CA ASP A 46 -20.17 -24.08 44.28
C ASP A 46 -19.18 -24.25 43.11
N ARG A 47 -18.42 -25.36 43.09
CA ARG A 47 -17.55 -25.70 41.94
C ARG A 47 -18.33 -25.93 40.66
N ARG A 48 -19.49 -26.61 40.73
CA ARG A 48 -20.35 -26.82 39.55
C ARG A 48 -20.96 -25.50 39.08
N GLU A 49 -21.40 -24.66 40.00
CA GLU A 49 -21.94 -23.34 39.68
C GLU A 49 -20.89 -22.44 39.00
N MET A 50 -19.68 -22.37 39.57
CA MET A 50 -18.56 -21.63 38.98
C MET A 50 -18.21 -22.16 37.59
N ALA A 51 -18.16 -23.48 37.40
CA ALA A 51 -17.89 -24.09 36.10
C ALA A 51 -18.96 -23.75 35.06
N MET A 52 -20.24 -23.76 35.44
CA MET A 52 -21.33 -23.33 34.57
C MET A 52 -21.21 -21.85 34.21
N GLY A 53 -20.94 -20.98 35.17
CA GLY A 53 -20.76 -19.55 34.92
C GLY A 53 -19.57 -19.24 34.00
N VAL A 54 -18.46 -19.96 34.15
CA VAL A 54 -17.30 -19.85 33.25
C VAL A 54 -17.67 -20.34 31.84
N LYS A 55 -18.43 -21.43 31.72
CA LYS A 55 -18.87 -21.95 30.43
C LYS A 55 -19.77 -20.95 29.69
N THR A 56 -20.78 -20.40 30.35
CA THR A 56 -21.67 -19.39 29.74
C THR A 56 -20.88 -18.18 29.25
N ARG A 57 -19.96 -17.65 30.07
CA ARG A 57 -19.09 -16.53 29.65
C ARG A 57 -18.20 -16.89 28.47
N LEU A 58 -17.70 -18.12 28.41
CA LEU A 58 -16.90 -18.60 27.29
C LEU A 58 -17.73 -18.64 26.00
N ASP A 59 -18.97 -19.13 26.08
CA ASP A 59 -19.90 -19.20 24.94
C ASP A 59 -20.27 -17.79 24.44
N ASP A 60 -20.53 -16.85 25.34
CA ASP A 60 -20.77 -15.44 25.01
C ASP A 60 -19.55 -14.81 24.32
N LEU A 61 -18.35 -15.02 24.86
CA LEU A 61 -17.09 -14.53 24.28
C LEU A 61 -16.83 -15.12 22.88
N ASN A 62 -17.08 -16.42 22.69
CA ASN A 62 -16.94 -17.07 21.40
C ASN A 62 -17.91 -16.47 20.36
N THR A 63 -19.13 -16.17 20.78
CA THR A 63 -20.13 -15.51 19.93
C THR A 63 -19.66 -14.12 19.49
N VAL A 64 -19.17 -13.31 20.44
CA VAL A 64 -18.63 -11.97 20.14
C VAL A 64 -17.41 -12.04 19.24
N LEU A 65 -16.50 -12.99 19.47
CA LEU A 65 -15.31 -13.20 18.65
C LEU A 65 -15.69 -13.57 17.20
N SER A 66 -16.64 -14.48 17.02
CA SER A 66 -17.14 -14.86 15.69
C SER A 66 -17.73 -13.65 14.96
N GLN A 67 -18.64 -12.91 15.61
CA GLN A 67 -19.27 -11.73 15.01
C GLN A 67 -18.25 -10.65 14.65
N THR A 68 -17.24 -10.44 15.50
CA THR A 68 -16.15 -9.48 15.26
C THR A 68 -15.30 -9.92 14.07
N GLN A 69 -14.98 -11.21 13.97
CA GLN A 69 -14.23 -11.76 12.85
C GLN A 69 -15.01 -11.62 11.54
N ASP A 70 -16.30 -11.90 11.55
CA ASP A 70 -17.16 -11.76 10.37
C ASP A 70 -17.30 -10.30 9.94
N HIS A 71 -17.48 -9.39 10.90
CA HIS A 71 -17.51 -7.96 10.61
C HIS A 71 -16.20 -7.49 10.00
N ARG A 72 -15.06 -7.84 10.61
CA ARG A 72 -13.73 -7.54 10.10
C ARG A 72 -13.55 -8.08 8.68
N HIS A 73 -13.96 -9.33 8.43
CA HIS A 73 -13.86 -9.93 7.11
C HIS A 73 -14.71 -9.17 6.07
N ARG A 74 -15.96 -8.83 6.39
CA ARG A 74 -16.83 -8.04 5.50
C ARG A 74 -16.22 -6.68 5.15
N VAL A 75 -15.70 -5.96 6.14
CA VAL A 75 -15.06 -4.65 5.93
C VAL A 75 -13.81 -4.79 5.06
N LEU A 76 -12.96 -5.78 5.35
CA LEU A 76 -11.74 -6.02 4.59
C LEU A 76 -12.03 -6.41 3.14
N VAL A 77 -13.02 -7.27 2.89
CA VAL A 77 -13.42 -7.65 1.53
C VAL A 77 -13.95 -6.43 0.76
N SER A 78 -14.77 -5.60 1.40
CA SER A 78 -15.27 -4.35 0.79
C SER A 78 -14.13 -3.37 0.46
N ALA A 79 -13.19 -3.18 1.38
CA ALA A 79 -12.03 -2.32 1.18
C ALA A 79 -11.09 -2.88 0.08
N ALA A 80 -10.83 -4.18 0.07
CA ALA A 80 -9.97 -4.85 -0.89
C ALA A 80 -10.46 -4.71 -2.34
N ARG A 81 -11.78 -4.62 -2.56
CA ARG A 81 -12.35 -4.36 -3.89
C ARG A 81 -11.98 -2.97 -4.42
N ASN A 82 -11.87 -1.98 -3.54
CA ASN A 82 -11.71 -0.58 -3.92
C ASN A 82 -10.26 -0.07 -3.79
N ILE A 83 -9.41 -0.77 -3.03
CA ILE A 83 -8.05 -0.30 -2.70
C ILE A 83 -7.21 0.03 -3.94
N ARG A 84 -7.31 -0.79 -5.00
CA ARG A 84 -6.58 -0.55 -6.26
C ARG A 84 -7.04 0.75 -6.93
N ALA A 85 -8.35 0.97 -6.98
CA ALA A 85 -8.92 2.19 -7.57
C ALA A 85 -8.54 3.44 -6.74
N TRP A 86 -8.56 3.34 -5.41
CA TRP A 86 -8.12 4.42 -4.52
C TRP A 86 -6.64 4.73 -4.69
N MET A 87 -5.77 3.72 -4.73
CA MET A 87 -4.33 3.92 -5.01
C MET A 87 -4.11 4.62 -6.35
N MET A 88 -4.78 4.17 -7.41
CA MET A 88 -4.68 4.82 -8.73
C MET A 88 -5.13 6.28 -8.70
N LYS A 89 -6.18 6.62 -7.97
CA LYS A 89 -6.63 8.02 -7.79
C LYS A 89 -5.56 8.85 -7.08
N VAL A 90 -5.04 8.34 -5.96
CA VAL A 90 -4.00 9.03 -5.18
C VAL A 90 -2.73 9.23 -5.99
N TRP A 91 -2.27 8.21 -6.73
CA TRP A 91 -1.09 8.32 -7.58
C TRP A 91 -1.28 9.32 -8.70
N LYS A 92 -2.44 9.30 -9.39
CA LYS A 92 -2.75 10.31 -10.42
C LYS A 92 -2.70 11.72 -9.87
N ILE A 93 -3.38 11.97 -8.75
CA ILE A 93 -3.42 13.30 -8.12
C ILE A 93 -2.01 13.72 -7.68
N LYS A 94 -1.25 12.83 -7.04
CA LYS A 94 0.14 13.10 -6.65
C LYS A 94 1.02 13.45 -7.85
N SER A 95 0.93 12.70 -8.95
CA SER A 95 1.68 13.00 -10.17
C SER A 95 1.29 14.34 -10.77
N ILE A 96 0.00 14.69 -10.79
CA ILE A 96 -0.46 16.00 -11.27
C ILE A 96 0.16 17.11 -10.42
N TYR A 97 0.05 17.06 -9.10
CA TYR A 97 0.64 18.08 -8.23
C TYR A 97 2.17 18.14 -8.34
N HIS A 98 2.82 17.00 -8.48
CA HIS A 98 4.27 16.96 -8.70
C HIS A 98 4.65 17.67 -10.00
N THR A 99 3.90 17.47 -11.09
CA THR A 99 4.12 18.17 -12.35
C THR A 99 3.81 19.67 -12.25
N LEU A 100 2.70 20.05 -11.61
CA LEU A 100 2.34 21.46 -11.41
C LEU A 100 3.38 22.20 -10.57
N ASN A 101 4.04 21.52 -9.63
CA ASN A 101 5.13 22.11 -8.84
C ASN A 101 6.39 22.42 -9.68
N MET A 102 6.51 21.88 -10.89
CA MET A 102 7.59 22.24 -11.82
C MET A 102 7.21 23.45 -12.69
N PHE A 103 5.98 23.97 -12.59
CA PHE A 103 5.52 25.10 -13.40
C PHE A 103 5.78 26.42 -12.66
N ASN A 104 6.01 27.47 -13.43
CA ASN A 104 6.17 28.82 -12.90
C ASN A 104 4.79 29.48 -12.74
N LEU A 105 4.61 30.22 -11.65
CA LEU A 105 3.39 30.99 -11.39
C LEU A 105 3.45 32.33 -12.11
N ASP A 106 2.44 32.62 -12.94
CA ASP A 106 2.20 33.95 -13.47
C ASP A 106 1.30 34.73 -12.52
N VAL A 107 1.89 35.67 -11.79
CA VAL A 107 1.20 36.52 -10.81
C VAL A 107 0.21 37.49 -11.48
N ILE A 108 0.39 37.79 -12.77
CA ILE A 108 -0.42 38.78 -13.47
C ILE A 108 -1.75 38.16 -13.94
N GLN A 109 -1.70 36.96 -14.51
CA GLN A 109 -2.89 36.26 -15.01
C GLN A 109 -3.45 35.22 -14.01
N ASN A 110 -2.85 35.08 -12.82
CA ASN A 110 -3.09 33.96 -11.90
C ASN A 110 -3.03 32.60 -12.62
N GLY A 111 -2.08 32.48 -13.56
CA GLY A 111 -1.89 31.34 -14.43
C GLY A 111 -0.66 30.53 -14.06
N LEU A 112 -0.52 29.36 -14.69
CA LEU A 112 0.71 28.57 -14.65
C LEU A 112 1.36 28.59 -16.03
N ILE A 113 2.67 28.85 -16.06
CA ILE A 113 3.50 28.82 -17.26
C ILE A 113 4.44 27.63 -17.15
N ALA A 114 4.49 26.85 -18.23
CA ALA A 114 5.35 25.69 -18.33
C ALA A 114 6.00 25.63 -19.71
N GLU A 115 7.28 25.26 -19.73
CA GLU A 115 8.00 24.94 -20.95
C GLU A 115 8.16 23.42 -21.06
N CYS A 116 7.88 22.86 -22.23
CA CYS A 116 7.96 21.42 -22.43
C CYS A 116 8.33 21.06 -23.87
N TRP A 117 9.01 19.91 -24.00
CA TRP A 117 9.35 19.34 -25.29
C TRP A 117 8.18 18.51 -25.82
N ILE A 118 7.69 18.85 -27.02
CA ILE A 118 6.58 18.15 -27.67
C ILE A 118 7.05 17.68 -29.06
N PRO A 119 6.85 16.40 -29.43
CA PRO A 119 7.06 15.95 -30.80
C PRO A 119 6.15 16.73 -31.76
N VAL A 120 6.72 17.30 -32.82
CA VAL A 120 5.97 18.13 -33.79
C VAL A 120 4.76 17.38 -34.38
N ALA A 121 4.88 16.07 -34.59
CA ALA A 121 3.82 15.21 -35.11
C ALA A 121 2.62 15.03 -34.15
N ASN A 122 2.78 15.31 -32.85
CA ASN A 122 1.74 15.11 -31.83
C ASN A 122 1.21 16.44 -31.28
N LEU A 123 1.54 17.57 -31.93
CA LEU A 123 1.13 18.88 -31.44
C LEU A 123 -0.39 19.06 -31.45
N GLU A 124 -1.09 18.55 -32.47
CA GLU A 124 -2.55 18.62 -32.58
C GLU A 124 -3.24 17.83 -31.46
N ASP A 125 -2.72 16.64 -31.12
CA ASP A 125 -3.23 15.81 -30.02
C ASP A 125 -3.18 16.56 -28.68
N VAL A 126 -2.06 17.26 -28.42
CA VAL A 126 -1.88 18.06 -27.20
C VAL A 126 -2.84 19.24 -27.18
N GLN A 127 -2.98 19.97 -28.30
CA GLN A 127 -3.93 21.09 -28.38
C GLN A 127 -5.38 20.63 -28.15
N LEU A 128 -5.76 19.48 -28.71
CA LEU A 128 -7.08 18.90 -28.51
C LEU A 128 -7.30 18.49 -27.04
N ALA A 129 -6.29 17.89 -26.40
CA ALA A 129 -6.35 17.53 -24.99
C ALA A 129 -6.53 18.77 -24.08
N LEU A 130 -5.82 19.86 -24.38
CA LEU A 130 -5.95 21.14 -23.68
C LEU A 130 -7.35 21.73 -23.84
N ARG A 131 -7.90 21.78 -25.06
CA ARG A 131 -9.26 22.27 -25.33
C ARG A 131 -10.31 21.49 -24.54
N ARG A 132 -10.23 20.15 -24.57
CA ARG A 132 -11.12 19.27 -23.78
C ARG A 132 -10.98 19.52 -22.27
N GLY A 133 -9.79 19.84 -21.79
CA GLY A 133 -9.53 20.21 -20.40
C GLY A 133 -10.22 21.52 -20.02
N THR A 134 -10.07 22.55 -20.84
CA THR A 134 -10.72 23.86 -20.68
C THR A 134 -12.25 23.72 -20.68
N GLU A 135 -12.83 22.99 -21.65
CA GLU A 135 -14.28 22.76 -21.75
C GLU A 135 -14.86 22.11 -20.50
N LYS A 136 -14.17 21.13 -19.92
CA LYS A 136 -14.63 20.43 -18.71
C LYS A 136 -14.46 21.26 -17.44
N SER A 137 -13.44 22.12 -17.39
CA SER A 137 -13.14 22.95 -16.23
C SER A 137 -13.90 24.27 -16.23
N GLY A 138 -14.42 24.72 -17.38
CA GLY A 138 -14.98 26.06 -17.54
C GLY A 138 -13.96 27.19 -17.36
N SER A 139 -12.66 26.87 -17.47
CA SER A 139 -11.56 27.81 -17.25
C SER A 139 -11.22 28.59 -18.53
N LEU A 140 -10.26 29.51 -18.43
CA LEU A 140 -9.71 30.21 -19.59
C LEU A 140 -9.01 29.22 -20.54
N PRO A 141 -9.01 29.48 -21.86
CA PRO A 141 -8.34 28.62 -22.83
C PRO A 141 -6.84 28.57 -22.58
N ALA A 142 -6.29 27.36 -22.52
CA ALA A 142 -4.85 27.18 -22.44
C ALA A 142 -4.19 27.60 -23.77
N ILE A 143 -3.16 28.44 -23.67
CA ILE A 143 -2.42 28.95 -24.82
C ILE A 143 -1.15 28.11 -25.00
N LEU A 144 -0.93 27.61 -26.21
CA LEU A 144 0.27 26.84 -26.57
C LEU A 144 1.10 27.62 -27.59
N ASN A 145 2.24 28.15 -27.16
CA ASN A 145 3.17 28.91 -27.99
C ASN A 145 4.39 28.06 -28.34
N ARG A 146 4.80 28.09 -29.62
CA ARG A 146 6.06 27.48 -30.06
C ARG A 146 7.21 28.44 -29.77
N LEU A 147 8.18 27.99 -28.97
CA LEU A 147 9.37 28.74 -28.64
C LEU A 147 10.54 28.28 -29.52
N SER A 148 11.41 29.22 -29.90
CA SER A 148 12.71 28.92 -30.51
C SER A 148 13.76 28.95 -29.42
N THR A 149 14.49 27.85 -29.22
CA THR A 149 15.54 27.73 -28.22
C THR A 149 16.81 27.14 -28.85
N GLN A 150 17.96 27.42 -28.24
CA GLN A 150 19.26 26.84 -28.60
C GLN A 150 19.56 25.57 -27.78
N GLU A 151 18.71 25.21 -26.83
CA GLU A 151 18.87 23.99 -26.04
C GLU A 151 18.68 22.73 -26.90
N ALA A 152 19.48 21.71 -26.61
CA ALA A 152 19.40 20.44 -27.32
C ALA A 152 18.08 19.72 -26.96
N PRO A 153 17.17 19.49 -27.94
CA PRO A 153 15.94 18.78 -27.68
C PRO A 153 16.19 17.30 -27.33
N PRO A 154 15.30 16.67 -26.54
CA PRO A 154 15.42 15.26 -26.20
C PRO A 154 15.19 14.36 -27.41
N THR A 155 15.87 13.21 -27.42
CA THR A 155 15.69 12.16 -28.43
C THR A 155 14.48 11.29 -28.08
N PHE A 156 13.60 11.06 -29.05
CA PHE A 156 12.40 10.23 -28.89
C PHE A 156 12.30 9.19 -30.00
N HIS A 157 12.33 7.90 -29.63
CA HIS A 157 12.14 6.78 -30.55
C HIS A 157 10.75 6.16 -30.38
N ARG A 158 9.97 6.11 -31.46
CA ARG A 158 8.69 5.39 -31.48
C ARG A 158 8.96 3.89 -31.46
N THR A 159 8.63 3.22 -30.35
CA THR A 159 8.78 1.77 -30.18
C THR A 159 7.42 1.07 -30.15
N ASN A 160 7.39 -0.18 -30.59
CA ASN A 160 6.24 -1.07 -30.45
C ASN A 160 6.58 -2.20 -29.45
N LYS A 161 5.64 -3.14 -29.22
CA LYS A 161 5.85 -4.25 -28.28
C LYS A 161 7.12 -5.08 -28.58
N PHE A 162 7.49 -5.18 -29.86
CA PHE A 162 8.65 -5.93 -30.33
C PHE A 162 9.94 -5.10 -30.21
N THR A 163 9.97 -3.88 -30.77
CA THR A 163 11.18 -3.05 -30.83
C THR A 163 11.57 -2.43 -29.48
N LYS A 164 10.66 -2.41 -28.49
CA LYS A 164 10.93 -1.87 -27.15
C LYS A 164 12.09 -2.58 -26.45
N ALA A 165 12.17 -3.91 -26.55
CA ALA A 165 13.23 -4.66 -25.89
C ALA A 165 14.61 -4.34 -26.49
N PHE A 166 14.70 -4.26 -27.82
CA PHE A 166 15.92 -3.90 -28.53
C PHE A 166 16.33 -2.44 -28.26
N GLN A 167 15.38 -1.52 -28.23
CA GLN A 167 15.67 -0.14 -27.87
C GLN A 167 16.20 -0.02 -26.44
N ALA A 168 15.61 -0.74 -25.48
CA ALA A 168 16.09 -0.75 -24.10
C ALA A 168 17.51 -1.30 -23.96
N LEU A 169 17.88 -2.30 -24.77
CA LEU A 169 19.25 -2.80 -24.82
C LEU A 169 20.22 -1.72 -25.33
N ILE A 170 19.83 -0.98 -26.36
CA ILE A 170 20.67 0.06 -26.96
C ILE A 170 20.81 1.27 -26.04
N ASP A 171 19.70 1.72 -25.46
CA ASP A 171 19.67 2.83 -24.51
C ASP A 171 20.52 2.53 -23.25
N SER A 172 20.78 1.26 -22.93
CA SER A 172 21.66 0.87 -21.82
C SER A 172 23.14 1.18 -22.07
N TYR A 173 23.56 1.21 -23.34
CA TYR A 173 24.92 1.63 -23.73
C TYR A 173 25.03 3.15 -23.86
N GLY A 174 23.92 3.82 -24.19
CA GLY A 174 23.85 5.27 -24.27
C GLY A 174 22.63 5.73 -25.06
N VAL A 175 22.13 6.92 -24.73
CA VAL A 175 21.03 7.54 -25.46
C VAL A 175 21.60 8.32 -26.64
N ALA A 176 21.10 8.04 -27.85
CA ALA A 176 21.52 8.73 -29.06
C ALA A 176 21.23 10.23 -29.00
N THR A 177 22.09 11.02 -29.63
CA THR A 177 21.91 12.48 -29.73
C THR A 177 20.76 12.85 -30.65
N TYR A 178 20.27 14.10 -30.55
CA TYR A 178 19.10 14.51 -31.31
C TYR A 178 19.33 14.39 -32.82
N ARG A 179 18.42 13.68 -33.50
CA ARG A 179 18.46 13.35 -34.94
C ARG A 179 19.65 12.49 -35.39
N GLU A 180 20.31 11.82 -34.45
CA GLU A 180 21.25 10.76 -34.77
C GLU A 180 20.53 9.51 -35.29
N ILE A 181 21.23 8.72 -36.11
CA ILE A 181 20.68 7.47 -36.67
C ILE A 181 20.52 6.46 -35.54
N ASN A 182 19.31 5.95 -35.35
CA ASN A 182 19.04 4.92 -34.35
C ASN A 182 19.61 3.56 -34.82
N PRO A 183 20.61 2.98 -34.11
CA PRO A 183 21.17 1.67 -34.48
C PRO A 183 20.19 0.51 -34.24
N GLY A 184 19.08 0.73 -33.53
CA GLY A 184 18.14 -0.32 -33.15
C GLY A 184 17.43 -1.02 -34.27
N LEU A 185 17.22 -0.35 -35.39
CA LEU A 185 16.64 -1.01 -36.56
C LEU A 185 17.60 -2.05 -37.15
N TYR A 186 18.89 -1.72 -37.25
CA TYR A 186 19.93 -2.63 -37.75
C TYR A 186 20.20 -3.76 -36.77
N PHE A 187 20.25 -3.43 -35.47
CA PHE A 187 20.41 -4.41 -34.41
C PHE A 187 19.27 -5.45 -34.43
N CYS A 188 18.02 -5.03 -34.65
CA CYS A 188 16.90 -5.96 -34.81
C CYS A 188 17.12 -6.95 -35.95
N MET A 189 17.63 -6.51 -37.11
CA MET A 189 17.85 -7.43 -38.24
C MET A 189 19.04 -8.36 -38.03
N MET A 190 20.11 -7.88 -37.39
CA MET A 190 21.35 -8.65 -37.23
C MET A 190 21.23 -9.79 -36.21
N TYR A 191 20.46 -9.60 -35.13
CA TYR A 191 20.35 -10.56 -34.03
C TYR A 191 19.12 -11.49 -34.13
N LEU A 192 18.33 -11.39 -35.20
CA LEU A 192 17.19 -12.28 -35.48
C LEU A 192 17.46 -13.31 -36.59
N ASN A 193 18.70 -13.44 -37.05
CA ASN A 193 19.18 -14.62 -37.81
C ASN A 193 19.80 -15.64 -36.84
#